data_AF-A0A395N3J9-F1
#
_entry.id   AF-A0A395N3J9-F1
#
_cell.length_a   1.000
_cell.length_b   1.000
_cell.length_c   1.000
_cell.angle_alpha   90.00
_cell.angle_beta   90.00
_cell.angle_gamma   90.00
#
_symmetry.space_group_name_H-M   'P 1'
#
loop_
_entity.id
_entity.type
_entity.pdbx_description
1 polymer ?
#
loop_
_entity_poly.entity_id
_entity_poly.type
_entity_poly.pdbx_seq_one_letter_code
_entity_poly.pdbx_strand_id
1 'polypeptide(L)'
;MCPTNGSVNGSSNGTSENFIGCTIKTLPEEEWQSAAATAVAQNPANAPMVQMLRQKATGGAVPDPSQLAVLTSKYWGTAGVRLTVSFMDGPDSALRARILSHMNAWGIYANVEFVQVASGGQVRIARKKDDGYWSYLGTDVLLIPKNEPTMNLDSFTMQTRDSEFYRVIRHETGHTLGFPHEHMTSGIVSRIDREKAVAYFREKQGWPRAETIAQVLTPLKKSALIATAVPDPTSIMCYDLPASIMKDHIAVPGGDDINETDGKFAASLYPKLASWQLIDNNVQTTSLVVDDADLYQLHKSGWIWKYTGTPLTGWQTLDNNAATKKIVASNGKLYQLHKGGKIWKYTGTPMTGWQMIDDNTATVEIIAGGRDLYQLHSNGRIWKYTGTPLSGWQELDNNPATKKVVAAGGNLYQLHKTGSIWKYTGVPLTGWQKVDDNSATVSIVARGNNLYQLHDSGKIWKYTGTPISGWQLLDDNSATREIVVGAGGLYQIHKTGSIWRYVGPAMTGWKQLDGNAASISIAAGTALYQLHSSGLIWRYMG
;
A
#
# COMPACT_ATOMS: atom_id res chain seq x y z
N MET A 1 64.22 -3.74 -2.06
CA MET A 1 64.44 -4.90 -1.19
C MET A 1 63.11 -5.64 -1.09
N CYS A 2 63.01 -6.78 -1.79
CA CYS A 2 61.94 -7.76 -1.58
C CYS A 2 62.13 -8.46 -0.23
N PRO A 3 61.08 -9.12 0.26
CA PRO A 3 61.22 -10.53 0.54
C PRO A 3 60.15 -11.39 -0.16
N THR A 4 60.62 -12.55 -0.57
CA THR A 4 59.97 -13.60 -1.35
C THR A 4 59.36 -14.70 -0.50
N ASN A 5 58.30 -15.32 -1.04
CA ASN A 5 57.88 -16.73 -0.97
C ASN A 5 57.69 -17.44 0.38
N GLY A 6 56.44 -17.86 0.59
CA GLY A 6 56.08 -19.10 1.29
C GLY A 6 54.86 -19.72 0.59
N SER A 7 55.09 -20.62 -0.36
CA SER A 7 54.02 -21.45 -0.94
C SER A 7 53.64 -22.50 0.11
N VAL A 8 52.37 -22.57 0.48
CA VAL A 8 51.81 -23.72 1.20
C VAL A 8 50.74 -24.34 0.33
N ASN A 9 51.07 -25.49 -0.25
CA ASN A 9 50.13 -26.45 -0.80
C ASN A 9 49.21 -26.94 0.33
N GLY A 10 48.04 -26.32 0.45
CA GLY A 10 46.94 -26.83 1.26
C GLY A 10 46.04 -27.68 0.39
N SER A 11 46.29 -28.98 0.36
CA SER A 11 45.34 -30.01 -0.09
C SER A 11 44.08 -29.90 0.77
N SER A 12 43.07 -29.16 0.32
CA SER A 12 41.73 -29.19 0.92
C SER A 12 41.01 -30.45 0.46
N ASN A 13 41.28 -31.57 1.14
CA ASN A 13 40.32 -32.65 1.27
C ASN A 13 39.15 -32.11 2.12
N GLY A 14 38.28 -31.33 1.48
CA GLY A 14 36.99 -30.96 2.02
C GLY A 14 36.07 -32.17 1.85
N THR A 15 35.71 -32.80 2.96
CA THR A 15 34.58 -33.73 3.02
C THR A 15 33.38 -33.08 2.36
N SER A 16 32.87 -33.66 1.28
CA SER A 16 31.67 -33.20 0.59
C SER A 16 30.47 -33.31 1.53
N GLU A 17 30.16 -32.23 2.24
CA GLU A 17 28.98 -32.16 3.11
C GLU A 17 27.70 -32.18 2.27
N ASN A 18 26.68 -32.84 2.80
CA ASN A 18 25.41 -33.09 2.12
C ASN A 18 24.64 -31.78 1.91
N PHE A 19 24.59 -31.29 0.67
CA PHE A 19 23.65 -30.26 0.24
C PHE A 19 22.21 -30.78 0.44
N ILE A 20 21.43 -30.08 1.27
CA ILE A 20 19.98 -30.28 1.39
C ILE A 20 19.31 -29.22 0.52
N GLY A 21 18.59 -29.66 -0.50
CA GLY A 21 17.84 -28.78 -1.39
C GLY A 21 16.52 -28.32 -0.77
N CYS A 22 16.00 -27.21 -1.30
CA CYS A 22 14.64 -26.79 -1.02
C CYS A 22 13.64 -27.73 -1.72
N THR A 23 12.38 -27.72 -1.30
CA THR A 23 11.24 -28.26 -2.04
C THR A 23 10.14 -27.22 -2.06
N ILE A 24 9.61 -26.84 -3.24
CA ILE A 24 8.43 -25.96 -3.26
C ILE A 24 7.21 -26.80 -2.88
N LYS A 25 6.47 -26.37 -1.86
CA LYS A 25 5.24 -27.06 -1.43
C LYS A 25 4.04 -26.51 -2.20
N THR A 26 3.35 -27.40 -2.90
CA THR A 26 2.12 -27.06 -3.65
C THR A 26 0.90 -27.61 -2.94
N LEU A 27 -0.24 -26.95 -3.12
CA LEU A 27 -1.53 -27.47 -2.67
C LEU A 27 -1.94 -28.72 -3.47
N PRO A 28 -2.79 -29.60 -2.90
CA PRO A 28 -3.40 -30.71 -3.62
C PRO A 28 -4.16 -30.24 -4.88
N GLU A 29 -4.26 -31.08 -5.91
CA GLU A 29 -4.86 -30.71 -7.21
C GLU A 29 -6.33 -30.27 -7.07
N GLU A 30 -7.07 -30.88 -6.15
CA GLU A 30 -8.45 -30.55 -5.82
C GLU A 30 -8.62 -29.13 -5.27
N GLU A 31 -7.56 -28.53 -4.71
CA GLU A 31 -7.58 -27.17 -4.16
C GLU A 31 -7.12 -26.10 -5.16
N TRP A 32 -6.58 -26.48 -6.31
CA TRP A 32 -5.98 -25.53 -7.26
C TRP A 32 -6.95 -24.46 -7.75
N GLN A 33 -8.22 -24.82 -7.96
CA GLN A 33 -9.23 -23.84 -8.38
C GLN A 33 -9.52 -22.81 -7.28
N SER A 34 -9.65 -23.26 -6.03
CA SER A 34 -9.82 -22.38 -4.87
C SER A 34 -8.60 -21.49 -4.66
N ALA A 35 -7.41 -22.06 -4.85
CA ALA A 35 -6.15 -21.35 -4.76
C ALA A 35 -5.98 -20.29 -5.85
N ALA A 36 -6.44 -20.58 -7.07
CA ALA A 36 -6.46 -19.60 -8.15
C ALA A 36 -7.45 -18.46 -7.86
N ALA A 37 -8.66 -18.78 -7.39
CA ALA A 37 -9.65 -17.78 -7.00
C ALA A 37 -9.13 -16.87 -5.88
N THR A 38 -8.49 -17.45 -4.87
CA THR A 38 -7.87 -16.72 -3.76
C THR A 38 -6.73 -15.83 -4.25
N ALA A 39 -5.85 -16.34 -5.12
CA ALA A 39 -4.76 -15.56 -5.70
C ALA A 39 -5.27 -14.36 -6.53
N VAL A 40 -6.31 -14.53 -7.32
CA VAL A 40 -6.94 -13.45 -8.10
C VAL A 40 -7.67 -12.45 -7.20
N ALA A 41 -8.30 -12.92 -6.12
CA ALA A 41 -8.94 -12.03 -5.14
C ALA A 41 -7.91 -11.18 -4.39
N GLN A 42 -6.74 -11.74 -4.06
CA GLN A 42 -5.65 -11.00 -3.43
C GLN A 42 -4.98 -10.02 -4.41
N ASN A 43 -4.73 -10.46 -5.63
CA ASN A 43 -4.13 -9.65 -6.67
C ASN A 43 -4.76 -9.99 -8.03
N PRO A 44 -5.66 -9.14 -8.56
CA PRO A 44 -6.32 -9.39 -9.84
C PRO A 44 -5.36 -9.62 -11.02
N ALA A 45 -4.14 -9.10 -10.95
CA ALA A 45 -3.10 -9.30 -11.97
C ALA A 45 -2.57 -10.75 -12.04
N ASN A 46 -2.89 -11.59 -11.05
CA ASN A 46 -2.56 -13.02 -11.09
C ASN A 46 -3.38 -13.81 -12.13
N ALA A 47 -4.53 -13.25 -12.58
CA ALA A 47 -5.42 -13.95 -13.50
C ALA A 47 -4.73 -14.21 -14.85
N PRO A 48 -4.83 -15.43 -15.41
CA PRO A 48 -4.27 -15.73 -16.72
C PRO A 48 -4.95 -14.89 -17.81
N MET A 49 -4.19 -14.41 -18.80
CA MET A 49 -4.74 -13.67 -19.95
C MET A 49 -5.57 -14.57 -20.88
N VAL A 50 -6.83 -14.82 -20.50
CA VAL A 50 -7.77 -15.73 -21.19
C VAL A 50 -7.94 -15.38 -22.68
N GLN A 51 -7.90 -14.09 -23.04
CA GLN A 51 -8.06 -13.63 -24.42
C GLN A 51 -6.87 -14.04 -25.32
N MET A 52 -5.64 -14.01 -24.80
CA MET A 52 -4.46 -14.53 -25.52
C MET A 52 -4.47 -16.05 -25.63
N LEU A 53 -4.97 -16.76 -24.60
CA LEU A 53 -5.10 -18.22 -24.63
C LEU A 53 -6.12 -18.69 -25.66
N ARG A 54 -7.25 -17.99 -25.81
CA ARG A 54 -8.25 -18.26 -26.85
C ARG A 54 -7.73 -18.08 -28.27
N GLN A 55 -6.83 -17.11 -28.49
CA GLN A 55 -6.21 -16.87 -29.81
C GLN A 55 -5.15 -17.92 -30.16
N LYS A 56 -4.52 -18.56 -29.17
CA LYS A 56 -3.52 -19.64 -29.38
C LYS A 56 -4.12 -21.04 -29.39
N ALA A 57 -5.31 -21.24 -28.82
CA ALA A 57 -6.00 -22.52 -28.87
C ALA A 57 -6.55 -22.77 -30.28
N THR A 58 -6.06 -23.81 -30.95
CA THR A 58 -6.61 -24.29 -32.23
C THR A 58 -8.09 -24.64 -32.02
N GLY A 59 -9.00 -23.80 -32.53
CA GLY A 59 -10.45 -24.04 -32.49
C GLY A 59 -11.27 -23.12 -31.56
N GLY A 60 -10.68 -22.11 -30.92
CA GLY A 60 -11.46 -21.09 -30.18
C GLY A 60 -12.18 -21.57 -28.92
N ALA A 61 -11.89 -22.78 -28.44
CA ALA A 61 -12.44 -23.32 -27.21
C ALA A 61 -11.96 -22.54 -25.97
N VAL A 62 -12.86 -22.32 -25.02
CA VAL A 62 -12.52 -21.73 -23.72
C VAL A 62 -11.68 -22.74 -22.93
N PRO A 63 -10.49 -22.38 -22.43
CA PRO A 63 -9.69 -23.29 -21.61
C PRO A 63 -10.45 -23.72 -20.35
N ASP A 64 -10.33 -24.98 -19.98
CA ASP A 64 -10.98 -25.55 -18.79
C ASP A 64 -10.51 -24.84 -17.49
N PRO A 65 -11.38 -24.60 -16.49
CA PRO A 65 -10.99 -23.91 -15.25
C PRO A 65 -9.82 -24.55 -14.51
N SER A 66 -9.65 -25.88 -14.56
CA SER A 66 -8.48 -26.55 -13.96
C SER A 66 -7.18 -26.18 -14.69
N GLN A 67 -7.23 -26.04 -16.02
CA GLN A 67 -6.09 -25.61 -16.82
C GLN A 67 -5.72 -24.15 -16.56
N LEU A 68 -6.71 -23.28 -16.36
CA LEU A 68 -6.48 -21.87 -16.00
C LEU A 68 -5.90 -21.72 -14.59
N ALA A 69 -6.31 -22.57 -13.64
CA ALA A 69 -5.79 -22.55 -12.28
C ALA A 69 -4.25 -22.73 -12.24
N VAL A 70 -3.72 -23.64 -13.07
CA VAL A 70 -2.27 -23.88 -13.22
C VAL A 70 -1.51 -22.67 -13.79
N LEU A 71 -2.18 -21.80 -14.55
CA LEU A 71 -1.55 -20.62 -15.16
C LEU A 71 -1.64 -19.36 -14.28
N THR A 72 -2.32 -19.45 -13.14
CA THR A 72 -2.55 -18.33 -12.23
C THR A 72 -1.29 -18.06 -11.41
N SER A 73 -0.77 -16.83 -11.45
CA SER A 73 0.36 -16.42 -10.62
C SER A 73 -0.04 -16.31 -9.14
N LYS A 74 0.93 -16.28 -8.23
CA LYS A 74 0.70 -16.32 -6.76
C LYS A 74 1.24 -15.10 -6.02
N TYR A 75 1.42 -13.99 -6.73
CA TYR A 75 1.99 -12.76 -6.15
C TYR A 75 0.98 -12.03 -5.29
N TRP A 76 1.46 -11.30 -4.28
CA TRP A 76 0.63 -10.51 -3.36
C TRP A 76 0.15 -9.17 -3.96
N GLY A 77 0.74 -8.72 -5.06
CA GLY A 77 0.38 -7.49 -5.76
C GLY A 77 1.15 -6.23 -5.32
N THR A 78 0.94 -5.13 -6.04
CA THR A 78 1.76 -3.91 -5.94
C THR A 78 1.55 -3.10 -4.65
N ALA A 79 0.59 -3.49 -3.81
CA ALA A 79 0.41 -2.89 -2.48
C ALA A 79 1.57 -3.24 -1.52
N GLY A 80 2.41 -4.20 -1.89
CA GLY A 80 3.48 -4.74 -1.05
C GLY A 80 3.03 -5.89 -0.17
N VAL A 81 3.97 -6.46 0.57
CA VAL A 81 3.77 -7.64 1.41
C VAL A 81 3.97 -7.24 2.87
N ARG A 82 2.94 -7.43 3.68
CA ARG A 82 3.07 -7.35 5.15
C ARG A 82 2.44 -8.58 5.78
N LEU A 83 3.27 -9.52 6.23
CA LEU A 83 2.81 -10.82 6.76
C LEU A 83 3.22 -11.00 8.21
N THR A 84 2.29 -11.54 9.01
CA THR A 84 2.58 -11.93 10.39
C THR A 84 3.28 -13.29 10.45
N VAL A 85 4.28 -13.42 11.31
CA VAL A 85 5.10 -14.63 11.47
C VAL A 85 4.96 -15.20 12.88
N SER A 86 4.74 -16.51 12.99
CA SER A 86 4.78 -17.24 14.26
C SER A 86 5.59 -18.52 14.16
N PHE A 87 6.14 -18.99 15.28
CA PHE A 87 6.98 -20.19 15.34
C PHE A 87 6.24 -21.31 16.08
N MET A 88 6.19 -22.50 15.48
CA MET A 88 5.35 -23.60 15.97
C MET A 88 5.98 -24.40 17.11
N ASP A 89 7.29 -24.30 17.30
CA ASP A 89 8.10 -25.07 18.24
C ASP A 89 8.72 -24.20 19.35
N GLY A 90 8.41 -22.90 19.37
CA GLY A 90 8.82 -21.96 20.42
C GLY A 90 10.34 -21.78 20.62
N PRO A 91 11.14 -21.47 19.57
CA PRO A 91 12.57 -21.22 19.70
C PRO A 91 12.89 -20.00 20.56
N ASP A 92 14.15 -19.92 21.00
CA ASP A 92 14.66 -18.78 21.76
C ASP A 92 14.49 -17.45 21.00
N SER A 93 14.41 -16.33 21.73
CA SER A 93 14.18 -15.01 21.12
C SER A 93 15.28 -14.57 20.15
N ALA A 94 16.53 -15.00 20.37
CA ALA A 94 17.64 -14.61 19.51
C ALA A 94 17.53 -15.29 18.14
N LEU A 95 17.21 -16.60 18.12
CA LEU A 95 16.97 -17.33 16.88
C LEU A 95 15.77 -16.77 16.12
N ARG A 96 14.66 -16.46 16.82
CA ARG A 96 13.48 -15.82 16.21
C ARG A 96 13.84 -14.50 15.54
N ALA A 97 14.51 -13.61 16.27
CA ALA A 97 14.93 -12.31 15.74
C ALA A 97 15.88 -12.45 14.53
N ARG A 98 16.79 -13.43 14.56
CA ARG A 98 17.72 -13.70 13.47
C ARG A 98 17.01 -14.25 12.23
N ILE A 99 16.05 -15.16 12.39
CA ILE A 99 15.24 -15.63 11.26
C ILE A 99 14.46 -14.47 10.65
N LEU A 100 13.76 -13.68 11.47
CA LEU A 100 12.99 -12.52 11.02
C LEU A 100 13.85 -11.45 10.33
N SER A 101 15.10 -11.23 10.74
CA SER A 101 15.97 -10.27 10.06
C SER A 101 16.34 -10.73 8.65
N HIS A 102 16.59 -12.02 8.45
CA HIS A 102 16.86 -12.58 7.13
C HIS A 102 15.60 -12.61 6.26
N MET A 103 14.42 -12.90 6.80
CA MET A 103 13.15 -12.74 6.05
C MET A 103 12.96 -11.29 5.57
N ASN A 104 13.25 -10.31 6.44
CA ASN A 104 13.12 -8.89 6.12
C ASN A 104 14.26 -8.33 5.22
N ALA A 105 15.26 -9.13 4.84
CA ALA A 105 16.31 -8.69 3.92
C ALA A 105 15.74 -8.30 2.53
N TRP A 106 14.66 -8.94 2.10
CA TRP A 106 13.90 -8.56 0.90
C TRP A 106 13.36 -7.11 0.95
N GLY A 107 13.11 -6.59 2.15
CA GLY A 107 12.69 -5.21 2.40
C GLY A 107 13.75 -4.16 2.04
N ILE A 108 15.01 -4.57 1.74
CA ILE A 108 16.03 -3.69 1.18
C ILE A 108 15.70 -3.29 -0.26
N TYR A 109 15.02 -4.16 -1.01
CA TYR A 109 14.75 -3.96 -2.44
C TYR A 109 13.27 -3.65 -2.72
N ALA A 110 12.36 -4.25 -1.94
CA ALA A 110 10.92 -4.25 -2.18
C ALA A 110 10.10 -3.72 -1.00
N ASN A 111 8.81 -3.44 -1.22
CA ASN A 111 7.83 -3.17 -0.15
C ASN A 111 7.41 -4.47 0.53
N VAL A 112 8.30 -5.01 1.37
CA VAL A 112 8.14 -6.30 2.04
C VAL A 112 8.49 -6.15 3.52
N GLU A 113 7.60 -6.60 4.40
CA GLU A 113 7.79 -6.61 5.85
C GLU A 113 7.17 -7.88 6.47
N PHE A 114 7.95 -8.54 7.32
CA PHE A 114 7.53 -9.68 8.12
C PHE A 114 7.58 -9.31 9.60
N VAL A 115 6.46 -9.47 10.30
CA VAL A 115 6.30 -9.03 11.70
C VAL A 115 5.99 -10.21 12.59
N GLN A 116 6.76 -10.40 13.66
CA GLN A 116 6.51 -11.47 14.61
C GLN A 116 5.21 -11.25 15.40
N VAL A 117 4.42 -12.31 15.54
CA VAL A 117 3.30 -12.40 16.49
C VAL A 117 3.49 -13.61 17.41
N ALA A 118 2.81 -13.62 18.55
CA ALA A 118 2.94 -14.70 19.53
C ALA A 118 2.45 -16.04 18.98
N SER A 119 1.32 -16.04 18.26
CA SER A 119 0.71 -17.22 17.63
C SER A 119 -0.23 -16.80 16.51
N GLY A 120 -0.65 -17.76 15.67
CA GLY A 120 -1.64 -17.52 14.62
C GLY A 120 -1.16 -16.64 13.47
N GLY A 121 0.16 -16.60 13.22
CA GLY A 121 0.72 -15.87 12.09
C GLY A 121 0.23 -16.42 10.76
N GLN A 122 0.21 -15.56 9.74
CA GLN A 122 -0.03 -15.97 8.35
C GLN A 122 1.09 -16.92 7.91
N VAL A 123 2.34 -16.57 8.21
CA VAL A 123 3.49 -17.45 8.06
C VAL A 123 3.73 -18.19 9.37
N ARG A 124 3.74 -19.52 9.31
CA ARG A 124 3.92 -20.42 10.46
C ARG A 124 5.15 -21.27 10.21
N ILE A 125 6.23 -20.94 10.90
CA ILE A 125 7.54 -21.57 10.72
C ILE A 125 7.66 -22.76 11.66
N ALA A 126 7.91 -23.94 11.10
CA ALA A 126 8.37 -25.12 11.81
C ALA A 126 9.88 -25.34 11.60
N ARG A 127 10.48 -26.15 12.47
CA ARG A 127 11.86 -26.62 12.36
C ARG A 127 11.92 -28.13 12.58
N LYS A 128 11.04 -28.86 11.89
CA LYS A 128 10.95 -30.32 12.00
C LYS A 128 12.21 -30.94 11.41
N LYS A 129 12.82 -31.83 12.19
CA LYS A 129 14.01 -32.58 11.80
C LYS A 129 13.69 -33.52 10.65
N ASP A 130 14.58 -33.60 9.67
CA ASP A 130 14.52 -34.50 8.51
C ASP A 130 13.31 -34.23 7.58
N ASP A 131 12.73 -33.02 7.66
CA ASP A 131 11.58 -32.57 6.84
C ASP A 131 12.01 -31.55 5.76
N GLY A 132 13.31 -31.24 5.68
CA GLY A 132 13.90 -30.39 4.63
C GLY A 132 13.53 -28.91 4.71
N TYR A 133 13.99 -28.14 3.72
CA TYR A 133 13.67 -26.71 3.59
C TYR A 133 12.55 -26.53 2.59
N TRP A 134 11.47 -25.86 3.01
CA TRP A 134 10.34 -25.61 2.11
C TRP A 134 9.45 -24.47 2.58
N SER A 135 8.72 -23.90 1.62
CA SER A 135 7.65 -22.94 1.85
C SER A 135 6.53 -23.14 0.81
N TYR A 136 5.30 -22.77 1.19
CA TYR A 136 4.21 -22.63 0.22
C TYR A 136 4.39 -21.35 -0.60
N LEU A 137 3.94 -21.41 -1.86
CA LEU A 137 4.15 -20.34 -2.82
C LEU A 137 3.15 -19.19 -2.66
N GLY A 138 3.64 -18.02 -2.27
CA GLY A 138 2.89 -16.77 -2.33
C GLY A 138 1.56 -16.81 -1.58
N THR A 139 0.47 -16.43 -2.23
CA THR A 139 -0.87 -16.36 -1.64
C THR A 139 -1.41 -17.71 -1.15
N ASP A 140 -0.83 -18.84 -1.56
CA ASP A 140 -1.25 -20.18 -1.10
C ASP A 140 -1.01 -20.35 0.42
N VAL A 141 -0.11 -19.56 1.01
CA VAL A 141 0.12 -19.45 2.47
C VAL A 141 -1.18 -19.21 3.25
N LEU A 142 -2.16 -18.50 2.65
CA LEU A 142 -3.44 -18.17 3.31
C LEU A 142 -4.41 -19.36 3.40
N LEU A 143 -4.17 -20.41 2.62
CA LEU A 143 -5.08 -21.55 2.49
C LEU A 143 -4.71 -22.70 3.41
N ILE A 144 -3.51 -22.64 3.98
CA ILE A 144 -3.02 -23.70 4.86
C ILE A 144 -3.76 -23.65 6.20
N PRO A 145 -4.24 -24.80 6.72
CA PRO A 145 -4.87 -24.88 8.03
C PRO A 145 -4.04 -24.19 9.12
N LYS A 146 -4.73 -23.50 10.04
CA LYS A 146 -4.08 -22.65 11.07
C LYS A 146 -3.14 -23.41 12.01
N ASN A 147 -3.33 -24.72 12.14
CA ASN A 147 -2.54 -25.63 12.97
C ASN A 147 -1.39 -26.31 12.20
N GLU A 148 -1.19 -26.01 10.91
CA GLU A 148 -0.15 -26.58 10.08
C GLU A 148 0.91 -25.56 9.67
N PRO A 149 2.19 -25.97 9.50
CA PRO A 149 3.25 -25.07 9.06
C PRO A 149 3.05 -24.60 7.62
N THR A 150 3.42 -23.35 7.35
CA THR A 150 3.51 -22.81 5.98
C THR A 150 4.94 -22.74 5.46
N MET A 151 5.91 -22.98 6.33
CA MET A 151 7.35 -23.02 6.04
C MET A 151 8.04 -23.97 7.02
N ASN A 152 9.05 -24.71 6.56
CA ASN A 152 9.94 -25.48 7.43
C ASN A 152 11.40 -25.10 7.20
N LEU A 153 12.11 -24.88 8.30
CA LEU A 153 13.54 -24.62 8.33
C LEU A 153 14.22 -25.77 9.11
N ASP A 154 14.44 -26.90 8.44
CA ASP A 154 14.92 -28.15 9.05
C ASP A 154 16.06 -27.92 10.05
N SER A 155 15.74 -28.20 11.31
CA SER A 155 16.68 -28.21 12.44
C SER A 155 17.50 -26.93 12.60
N PHE A 156 17.06 -25.78 12.07
CA PHE A 156 17.81 -24.52 12.14
C PHE A 156 18.06 -24.12 13.59
N THR A 157 19.30 -23.89 14.01
CA THR A 157 19.62 -23.39 15.35
C THR A 157 20.55 -22.19 15.29
N MET A 158 20.89 -21.61 16.45
CA MET A 158 21.93 -20.59 16.52
C MET A 158 23.33 -21.11 16.16
N GLN A 159 23.53 -22.43 16.08
CA GLN A 159 24.77 -23.06 15.64
C GLN A 159 24.79 -23.31 14.12
N THR A 160 23.67 -23.14 13.43
CA THR A 160 23.62 -23.16 11.97
C THR A 160 24.56 -22.08 11.41
N ARG A 161 25.32 -22.42 10.38
CA ARG A 161 26.29 -21.50 9.77
C ARG A 161 25.60 -20.26 9.23
N ASP A 162 26.25 -19.11 9.35
CA ASP A 162 25.74 -17.83 8.84
C ASP A 162 25.33 -17.92 7.37
N SER A 163 26.14 -18.56 6.53
CA SER A 163 25.86 -18.78 5.10
C SER A 163 24.49 -19.41 4.86
N GLU A 164 24.03 -20.30 5.74
CA GLU A 164 22.72 -20.94 5.60
C GLU A 164 21.58 -20.00 6.01
N PHE A 165 21.80 -19.07 6.94
CA PHE A 165 20.82 -18.01 7.22
C PHE A 165 20.62 -17.10 6.00
N TYR A 166 21.68 -16.79 5.25
CA TYR A 166 21.56 -16.06 3.98
C TYR A 166 20.86 -16.93 2.93
N ARG A 167 21.45 -18.08 2.60
CA ARG A 167 21.00 -18.97 1.54
C ARG A 167 19.57 -19.47 1.74
N VAL A 168 19.32 -20.17 2.86
CA VAL A 168 18.06 -20.91 3.05
C VAL A 168 16.91 -19.98 3.41
N ILE A 169 17.06 -19.14 4.44
CA ILE A 169 15.93 -18.34 4.93
C ILE A 169 15.48 -17.33 3.88
N ARG A 170 16.41 -16.70 3.16
CA ARG A 170 16.05 -15.72 2.12
C ARG A 170 15.42 -16.41 0.91
N HIS A 171 15.87 -17.61 0.55
CA HIS A 171 15.25 -18.46 -0.48
C HIS A 171 13.82 -18.86 -0.11
N GLU A 172 13.61 -19.44 1.07
CA GLU A 172 12.25 -19.83 1.53
C GLU A 172 11.32 -18.62 1.65
N THR A 173 11.86 -17.47 2.03
CA THR A 173 11.11 -16.21 2.03
C THR A 173 10.73 -15.78 0.61
N GLY A 174 11.59 -16.00 -0.38
CA GLY A 174 11.28 -15.80 -1.80
C GLY A 174 10.06 -16.61 -2.25
N HIS A 175 9.97 -17.88 -1.85
CA HIS A 175 8.78 -18.71 -2.09
C HIS A 175 7.54 -18.14 -1.42
N THR A 176 7.63 -17.72 -0.16
CA THR A 176 6.52 -17.01 0.54
C THR A 176 6.10 -15.72 -0.18
N LEU A 177 7.04 -15.06 -0.88
CA LEU A 177 6.78 -13.90 -1.74
C LEU A 177 6.26 -14.28 -3.14
N GLY A 178 6.10 -15.57 -3.44
CA GLY A 178 5.56 -16.06 -4.70
C GLY A 178 6.60 -16.27 -5.81
N PHE A 179 7.89 -16.25 -5.49
CA PHE A 179 8.96 -16.47 -6.47
C PHE A 179 9.22 -17.96 -6.63
N PRO A 180 9.06 -18.55 -7.82
CA PRO A 180 9.41 -19.95 -8.06
C PRO A 180 10.93 -20.13 -8.25
N HIS A 181 11.41 -21.37 -8.38
CA HIS A 181 12.83 -21.63 -8.63
C HIS A 181 13.30 -21.13 -10.00
N GLU A 182 14.43 -20.40 -10.02
CA GLU A 182 15.01 -19.80 -11.23
C GLU A 182 15.64 -20.86 -12.18
N HIS A 183 16.16 -21.97 -11.65
CA HIS A 183 16.70 -23.06 -12.48
C HIS A 183 15.63 -23.78 -13.30
N MET A 184 14.34 -23.62 -12.95
CA MET A 184 13.22 -24.18 -13.70
C MET A 184 12.88 -23.36 -14.96
N THR A 185 13.67 -22.34 -15.29
CA THR A 185 13.62 -21.69 -16.60
C THR A 185 14.01 -22.67 -17.71
N SER A 186 13.34 -22.60 -18.86
CA SER A 186 13.60 -23.52 -19.98
C SER A 186 15.06 -23.51 -20.47
N GLY A 187 15.76 -22.38 -20.30
CA GLY A 187 17.19 -22.24 -20.62
C GLY A 187 18.07 -23.13 -19.75
N ILE A 188 17.93 -23.08 -18.43
CA ILE A 188 18.73 -23.90 -17.51
C ILE A 188 18.32 -25.37 -17.60
N VAL A 189 17.01 -25.70 -17.59
CA VAL A 189 16.54 -27.10 -17.66
C VAL A 189 17.05 -27.82 -18.92
N SER A 190 17.14 -27.13 -20.06
CA SER A 190 17.63 -27.72 -21.31
C SER A 190 19.07 -28.22 -21.22
N ARG A 191 19.88 -27.60 -20.35
CA ARG A 191 21.29 -27.93 -20.11
C ARG A 191 21.47 -29.10 -19.14
N ILE A 192 20.46 -29.46 -18.36
CA ILE A 192 20.56 -30.54 -17.36
C ILE A 192 20.50 -31.91 -18.05
N ASP A 193 21.43 -32.80 -17.70
CA ASP A 193 21.36 -34.22 -18.04
C ASP A 193 20.38 -34.90 -17.09
N ARG A 194 19.25 -35.36 -17.65
CA ARG A 194 18.11 -35.85 -16.90
C ARG A 194 18.44 -37.05 -16.02
N GLU A 195 19.16 -38.03 -16.55
CA GLU A 195 19.43 -39.27 -15.81
C GLU A 195 20.56 -39.05 -14.79
N LYS A 196 21.55 -38.21 -15.10
CA LYS A 196 22.56 -37.82 -14.12
C LYS A 196 21.98 -37.02 -12.96
N ALA A 197 21.05 -36.09 -13.24
CA ALA A 197 20.35 -35.36 -12.18
C ALA A 197 19.53 -36.30 -11.28
N VAL A 198 18.75 -37.23 -11.86
CA VAL A 198 17.99 -38.22 -11.08
C VAL A 198 18.92 -39.07 -10.20
N ALA A 199 20.06 -39.53 -10.72
CA ALA A 199 21.03 -40.28 -9.94
C ALA A 199 21.63 -39.43 -8.81
N TYR A 200 22.02 -38.19 -9.11
CA TYR A 200 22.61 -37.26 -8.15
C TYR A 200 21.66 -36.93 -6.99
N PHE A 201 20.41 -36.54 -7.28
CA PHE A 201 19.45 -36.20 -6.23
C PHE A 201 18.96 -37.42 -5.44
N ARG A 202 18.96 -38.61 -6.05
CA ARG A 202 18.73 -39.86 -5.31
C ARG A 202 19.86 -40.13 -4.31
N GLU A 203 21.11 -39.96 -4.72
CA GLU A 203 22.27 -40.18 -3.85
C GLU A 203 22.35 -39.14 -2.72
N LYS A 204 22.18 -37.85 -3.05
CA LYS A 204 22.38 -36.75 -2.10
C LYS A 204 21.18 -36.46 -1.21
N GLN A 205 19.96 -36.66 -1.71
CA GLN A 205 18.73 -36.28 -1.00
C GLN A 205 17.75 -37.46 -0.82
N GLY A 206 18.07 -38.65 -1.30
CA GLY A 206 17.15 -39.80 -1.23
C GLY A 206 15.91 -39.65 -2.11
N TRP A 207 15.88 -38.67 -3.03
CA TRP A 207 14.68 -38.36 -3.80
C TRP A 207 14.29 -39.48 -4.77
N PRO A 208 13.01 -39.88 -4.84
CA PRO A 208 12.53 -40.73 -5.91
C PRO A 208 12.57 -39.96 -7.23
N ARG A 209 12.60 -40.71 -8.35
CA ARG A 209 12.72 -40.11 -9.70
C ARG A 209 11.63 -39.07 -9.97
N ALA A 210 10.40 -39.33 -9.50
CA ALA A 210 9.28 -38.41 -9.69
C ALA A 210 9.53 -37.04 -9.02
N GLU A 211 10.15 -37.02 -7.84
CA GLU A 211 10.45 -35.79 -7.11
C GLU A 211 11.50 -34.95 -7.83
N THR A 212 12.61 -35.56 -8.27
CA THR A 212 13.62 -34.84 -9.07
C THR A 212 13.01 -34.28 -10.35
N ILE A 213 12.07 -35.01 -10.96
CA ILE A 213 11.37 -34.52 -12.14
C ILE A 213 10.54 -33.29 -11.82
N ALA A 214 9.74 -33.34 -10.75
CA ALA A 214 8.88 -32.23 -10.34
C ALA A 214 9.70 -30.99 -9.93
N GLN A 215 10.73 -31.16 -9.09
CA GLN A 215 11.46 -30.06 -8.46
C GLN A 215 12.60 -29.48 -9.30
N VAL A 216 13.19 -30.27 -10.22
CA VAL A 216 14.42 -29.88 -10.94
C VAL A 216 14.24 -29.86 -12.46
N LEU A 217 13.49 -30.83 -13.00
CA LEU A 217 13.53 -31.11 -14.45
C LEU A 217 12.25 -30.69 -15.20
N THR A 218 11.24 -30.16 -14.52
CA THR A 218 9.99 -29.71 -15.14
C THR A 218 10.06 -28.19 -15.30
N PRO A 219 10.24 -27.66 -16.52
CA PRO A 219 10.27 -26.22 -16.71
C PRO A 219 8.94 -25.58 -16.31
N LEU A 220 9.00 -24.38 -15.73
CA LEU A 220 7.80 -23.57 -15.53
C LEU A 220 7.15 -23.26 -16.88
N LYS A 221 5.85 -23.51 -17.02
CA LYS A 221 5.11 -23.20 -18.26
C LYS A 221 5.19 -21.69 -18.52
N LYS A 222 5.40 -21.29 -19.78
CA LYS A 222 5.73 -19.91 -20.20
C LYS A 222 4.79 -18.79 -19.70
N SER A 223 3.59 -19.09 -19.23
CA SER A 223 2.65 -18.12 -18.62
C SER A 223 3.00 -17.73 -17.18
N ALA A 224 3.86 -18.48 -16.50
CA ALA A 224 4.38 -18.15 -15.16
C ALA A 224 5.65 -17.27 -15.23
N LEU A 225 6.14 -16.96 -16.43
CA LEU A 225 7.32 -16.13 -16.63
C LEU A 225 6.92 -14.65 -16.64
N ILE A 226 6.85 -14.04 -15.44
CA ILE A 226 7.43 -12.70 -15.25
C ILE A 226 8.93 -12.85 -14.94
N ALA A 227 9.53 -14.02 -15.22
CA ALA A 227 10.97 -14.20 -15.08
C ALA A 227 11.70 -13.30 -16.08
N THR A 228 12.84 -12.78 -15.62
CA THR A 228 13.79 -12.06 -16.44
C THR A 228 14.03 -12.81 -17.76
N ALA A 229 14.05 -12.08 -18.88
CA ALA A 229 14.24 -12.68 -20.21
C ALA A 229 15.58 -13.44 -20.34
N VAL A 230 16.49 -13.28 -19.37
CA VAL A 230 17.78 -13.95 -19.24
C VAL A 230 17.79 -14.67 -17.89
N PRO A 231 18.03 -16.00 -17.85
CA PRO A 231 18.19 -16.76 -16.61
C PRO A 231 19.34 -16.20 -15.78
N ASP A 232 19.12 -16.02 -14.48
CA ASP A 232 20.18 -15.62 -13.53
C ASP A 232 20.74 -16.84 -12.79
N PRO A 233 21.91 -17.38 -13.20
CA PRO A 233 22.50 -18.56 -12.57
C PRO A 233 23.02 -18.30 -11.14
N THR A 234 23.00 -17.06 -10.69
CA THR A 234 23.42 -16.60 -9.35
C THR A 234 22.25 -16.09 -8.50
N SER A 235 21.01 -16.23 -8.97
CA SER A 235 19.82 -15.88 -8.20
C SER A 235 19.75 -16.70 -6.91
N ILE A 236 19.33 -16.06 -5.82
CA ILE A 236 19.02 -16.77 -4.56
C ILE A 236 17.97 -17.86 -4.78
N MET A 237 17.12 -17.74 -5.81
CA MET A 237 16.08 -18.71 -6.16
C MET A 237 16.58 -19.84 -7.07
N CYS A 238 17.87 -19.86 -7.44
CA CYS A 238 18.48 -20.89 -8.29
C CYS A 238 19.20 -21.97 -7.46
N TYR A 239 19.04 -23.24 -7.83
CA TYR A 239 19.86 -24.31 -7.23
C TYR A 239 21.30 -24.29 -7.69
N ASP A 240 22.18 -24.74 -6.80
CA ASP A 240 23.52 -25.19 -7.14
C ASP A 240 23.43 -26.54 -7.88
N LEU A 241 23.69 -26.52 -9.18
CA LEU A 241 23.71 -27.68 -10.07
C LEU A 241 25.16 -27.94 -10.51
N PRO A 242 25.80 -29.02 -10.03
CA PRO A 242 27.20 -29.29 -10.34
C PRO A 242 27.39 -29.64 -11.82
N ALA A 243 28.57 -29.32 -12.37
CA ALA A 243 28.95 -29.63 -13.75
C ALA A 243 28.76 -31.12 -14.13
N SER A 244 28.80 -32.04 -13.16
CA SER A 244 28.61 -33.47 -13.36
C SER A 244 27.21 -33.84 -13.83
N ILE A 245 26.18 -33.04 -13.51
CA ILE A 245 24.78 -33.27 -13.93
C ILE A 245 24.37 -32.41 -15.13
N MET A 246 25.29 -31.64 -15.70
CA MET A 246 25.05 -30.77 -16.84
C MET A 246 25.57 -31.41 -18.13
N LYS A 247 24.83 -31.24 -19.23
CA LYS A 247 25.22 -31.73 -20.58
C LYS A 247 26.44 -31.00 -21.14
N ASP A 248 26.63 -29.75 -20.75
CA ASP A 248 27.72 -28.87 -21.20
C ASP A 248 28.92 -28.87 -20.24
N HIS A 249 28.84 -29.60 -19.12
CA HIS A 249 29.85 -29.63 -18.07
C HIS A 249 30.16 -28.27 -17.43
N ILE A 250 29.23 -27.32 -17.50
CA ILE A 250 29.35 -26.00 -16.86
C ILE A 250 28.34 -25.95 -15.72
N ALA A 251 28.85 -25.83 -14.49
CA ALA A 251 28.01 -25.74 -13.29
C ALA A 251 27.07 -24.51 -13.31
N VAL A 252 25.95 -24.61 -12.61
CA VAL A 252 25.10 -23.48 -12.25
C VAL A 252 25.29 -23.27 -10.75
N PRO A 253 26.00 -22.24 -10.30
CA PRO A 253 26.42 -22.14 -8.91
C PRO A 253 25.27 -21.90 -7.92
N GLY A 254 24.14 -21.35 -8.39
CA GLY A 254 23.10 -20.85 -7.50
C GLY A 254 23.54 -19.57 -6.78
N GLY A 255 22.61 -18.96 -6.04
CA GLY A 255 22.86 -17.78 -5.22
C GLY A 255 23.08 -18.12 -3.75
N ASP A 256 24.05 -17.45 -3.12
CA ASP A 256 24.31 -17.50 -1.68
C ASP A 256 23.57 -16.39 -0.90
N ASP A 257 23.15 -15.33 -1.59
CA ASP A 257 22.30 -14.25 -1.08
C ASP A 257 21.41 -13.63 -2.19
N ILE A 258 20.44 -12.80 -1.79
CA ILE A 258 19.61 -11.96 -2.67
C ILE A 258 20.51 -11.04 -3.49
N ASN A 259 20.55 -11.25 -4.79
CA ASN A 259 21.35 -10.43 -5.69
C ASN A 259 20.54 -9.23 -6.24
N GLU A 260 21.21 -8.40 -7.05
CA GLU A 260 20.60 -7.20 -7.63
C GLU A 260 19.44 -7.52 -8.60
N THR A 261 19.52 -8.65 -9.32
CA THR A 261 18.46 -9.11 -10.24
C THR A 261 17.23 -9.55 -9.45
N ASP A 262 17.44 -10.34 -8.39
CA ASP A 262 16.40 -10.78 -7.45
C ASP A 262 15.70 -9.56 -6.84
N GLY A 263 16.49 -8.59 -6.37
CA GLY A 263 16.00 -7.35 -5.79
C GLY A 263 15.17 -6.53 -6.77
N LYS A 264 15.63 -6.37 -8.03
CA LYS A 264 14.88 -5.67 -9.09
C LYS A 264 13.58 -6.38 -9.45
N PHE A 265 13.61 -7.71 -9.55
CA PHE A 265 12.42 -8.51 -9.81
C PHE A 265 11.39 -8.34 -8.67
N ALA A 266 11.83 -8.49 -7.42
CA ALA A 266 10.99 -8.26 -6.25
C ALA A 266 10.43 -6.83 -6.23
N ALA A 267 11.22 -5.81 -6.53
CA ALA A 267 10.78 -4.42 -6.60
C ALA A 267 9.76 -4.16 -7.74
N SER A 268 9.81 -4.92 -8.84
CA SER A 268 8.84 -4.81 -9.93
C SER A 268 7.45 -5.32 -9.54
N LEU A 269 7.39 -6.34 -8.68
CA LEU A 269 6.16 -6.95 -8.18
C LEU A 269 5.65 -6.22 -6.93
N TYR A 270 6.56 -5.81 -6.06
CA TYR A 270 6.34 -5.19 -4.77
C TYR A 270 7.10 -3.87 -4.70
N PRO A 271 6.71 -2.85 -5.48
CA PRO A 271 7.41 -1.59 -5.52
C PRO A 271 7.43 -0.96 -4.15
N LYS A 272 8.63 -0.62 -3.66
CA LYS A 272 8.75 0.32 -2.52
C LYS A 272 7.87 1.51 -2.84
N LEU A 273 7.01 1.87 -1.89
CA LEU A 273 6.17 3.06 -1.97
C LEU A 273 7.06 4.30 -1.85
N ALA A 274 7.96 4.50 -2.83
CA ALA A 274 8.90 5.60 -2.96
C ALA A 274 8.19 6.94 -3.16
N SER A 275 6.86 6.92 -3.23
CA SER A 275 6.02 8.10 -3.33
C SER A 275 5.49 8.59 -1.99
N TRP A 276 5.78 7.96 -0.84
CA TRP A 276 5.33 8.49 0.46
C TRP A 276 6.50 8.70 1.42
N GLN A 277 6.60 9.90 1.97
CA GLN A 277 7.60 10.29 2.96
C GLN A 277 6.91 10.51 4.31
N LEU A 278 7.37 9.84 5.37
CA LEU A 278 6.96 10.12 6.74
C LEU A 278 7.47 11.52 7.12
N ILE A 279 6.56 12.41 7.52
CA ILE A 279 6.89 13.80 7.88
C ILE A 279 6.58 14.15 9.35
N ASP A 280 5.77 13.35 10.04
CA ASP A 280 5.47 13.51 11.46
C ASP A 280 5.15 12.15 12.09
N ASN A 281 5.64 11.92 13.31
CA ASN A 281 5.43 10.69 14.06
C ASN A 281 4.68 10.87 15.41
N ASN A 282 4.02 12.02 15.58
CA ASN A 282 3.36 12.41 16.81
C ASN A 282 1.92 11.85 16.87
N VAL A 283 1.66 11.07 17.92
CA VAL A 283 0.36 10.41 18.15
C VAL A 283 -0.79 11.37 18.51
N GLN A 284 -0.50 12.66 18.68
CA GLN A 284 -1.47 13.67 19.07
C GLN A 284 -2.28 14.22 17.90
N THR A 285 -1.86 14.01 16.65
CA THR A 285 -2.54 14.59 15.49
C THR A 285 -3.94 14.01 15.31
N THR A 286 -4.92 14.91 15.15
CA THR A 286 -6.34 14.55 14.94
C THR A 286 -6.90 15.01 13.61
N SER A 287 -6.33 16.05 12.99
CA SER A 287 -6.74 16.51 11.66
C SER A 287 -5.65 17.31 10.97
N LEU A 288 -5.71 17.32 9.64
CA LEU A 288 -4.81 18.05 8.76
C LEU A 288 -5.58 19.12 7.99
N VAL A 289 -4.96 20.27 7.78
CA VAL A 289 -5.44 21.30 6.87
C VAL A 289 -4.30 21.70 5.95
N VAL A 290 -4.61 21.79 4.65
CA VAL A 290 -3.65 22.14 3.62
C VAL A 290 -4.16 23.36 2.86
N ASP A 291 -3.31 24.37 2.70
CA ASP A 291 -3.55 25.53 1.86
C ASP A 291 -2.40 25.65 0.86
N ASP A 292 -2.64 25.16 -0.36
CA ASP A 292 -1.63 24.99 -1.40
C ASP A 292 -0.36 24.26 -0.91
N ALA A 293 0.72 24.98 -0.58
CA ALA A 293 1.98 24.39 -0.10
C ALA A 293 2.07 24.30 1.44
N ASP A 294 1.23 25.05 2.16
CA ASP A 294 1.23 25.08 3.60
C ASP A 294 0.45 23.89 4.18
N LEU A 295 1.07 23.19 5.14
CA LEU A 295 0.46 22.11 5.91
C LEU A 295 0.35 22.52 7.38
N TYR A 296 -0.85 22.35 7.92
CA TYR A 296 -1.18 22.54 9.33
C TYR A 296 -1.71 21.25 9.93
N GLN A 297 -1.37 21.00 11.20
CA GLN A 297 -1.96 19.92 11.99
C GLN A 297 -2.62 20.48 13.25
N LEU A 298 -3.75 19.87 13.62
CA LEU A 298 -4.41 20.08 14.91
C LEU A 298 -4.15 18.85 15.78
N HIS A 299 -3.72 19.08 17.02
CA HIS A 299 -3.54 18.04 18.02
C HIS A 299 -4.81 17.85 18.87
N LYS A 300 -4.96 16.67 19.48
CA LYS A 300 -6.02 16.34 20.47
C LYS A 300 -6.07 17.33 21.64
N SER A 301 -4.92 17.92 21.98
CA SER A 301 -4.78 18.96 23.01
C SER A 301 -5.31 20.33 22.59
N GLY A 302 -5.72 20.51 21.33
CA GLY A 302 -6.10 21.81 20.75
C GLY A 302 -4.92 22.58 20.12
N TRP A 303 -3.69 22.09 20.25
CA TRP A 303 -2.51 22.79 19.74
C TRP A 303 -2.48 22.78 18.22
N ILE A 304 -2.05 23.90 17.64
CA ILE A 304 -1.89 24.05 16.19
C ILE A 304 -0.41 24.09 15.86
N TRP A 305 -0.01 23.34 14.84
CA TRP A 305 1.34 23.36 14.31
C TRP A 305 1.33 23.59 12.80
N LYS A 306 2.37 24.26 12.29
CA LYS A 306 2.64 24.42 10.86
C LYS A 306 3.92 23.66 10.49
N TYR A 307 3.87 22.93 9.39
CA TYR A 307 5.03 22.24 8.83
C TYR A 307 5.99 23.26 8.19
N THR A 308 7.29 23.15 8.49
CA THR A 308 8.34 24.05 8.00
C THR A 308 9.23 23.43 6.92
N GLY A 309 8.97 22.17 6.52
CA GLY A 309 9.59 21.54 5.36
C GLY A 309 10.62 20.45 5.68
N THR A 310 11.08 20.33 6.91
CA THR A 310 12.01 19.25 7.32
C THR A 310 11.22 18.05 7.86
N PRO A 311 11.33 16.85 7.28
CA PRO A 311 10.65 15.66 7.80
C PRO A 311 10.96 15.41 9.28
N LEU A 312 9.95 15.03 10.06
CA LEU A 312 9.98 14.73 11.50
C LEU A 312 10.29 15.90 12.44
N THR A 313 11.20 16.80 12.07
CA THR A 313 11.67 17.89 12.95
C THR A 313 11.17 19.28 12.54
N GLY A 314 10.67 19.43 11.32
CA GLY A 314 10.24 20.69 10.75
C GLY A 314 8.81 21.05 11.12
N TRP A 315 8.54 21.29 12.40
CA TRP A 315 7.22 21.71 12.88
C TRP A 315 7.33 22.91 13.82
N GLN A 316 6.54 23.94 13.56
CA GLN A 316 6.45 25.14 14.38
C GLN A 316 5.08 25.21 15.06
N THR A 317 5.07 25.34 16.39
CA THR A 317 3.83 25.56 17.14
C THR A 317 3.30 26.96 16.88
N LEU A 318 2.02 27.07 16.52
CA LEU A 318 1.34 28.34 16.26
C LEU A 318 0.37 28.75 17.37
N ASP A 319 -0.19 27.80 18.10
CA ASP A 319 -1.18 28.01 19.18
C ASP A 319 -1.15 26.81 20.13
N ASN A 320 -1.43 27.05 21.42
CA ASN A 320 -1.46 26.03 22.47
C ASN A 320 -2.78 25.99 23.27
N ASN A 321 -3.85 26.58 22.73
CA ASN A 321 -5.13 26.74 23.40
C ASN A 321 -6.00 25.48 23.26
N ALA A 322 -6.34 24.87 24.40
CA ALA A 322 -7.16 23.65 24.44
C ALA A 322 -8.63 23.84 23.98
N ALA A 323 -9.06 25.08 23.77
CA ALA A 323 -10.38 25.38 23.25
C ALA A 323 -10.51 25.12 21.74
N THR A 324 -9.42 25.06 20.98
CA THR A 324 -9.48 24.86 19.53
C THR A 324 -10.04 23.48 19.19
N LYS A 325 -11.10 23.45 18.34
CA LYS A 325 -11.73 22.22 17.82
C LYS A 325 -11.56 22.02 16.32
N LYS A 326 -11.32 23.10 15.57
CA LYS A 326 -11.22 23.07 14.11
C LYS A 326 -10.35 24.21 13.63
N ILE A 327 -9.61 23.97 12.56
CA ILE A 327 -8.85 24.97 11.81
C ILE A 327 -9.27 24.93 10.35
N VAL A 328 -9.15 26.06 9.65
CA VAL A 328 -9.27 26.15 8.19
C VAL A 328 -8.25 27.16 7.67
N ALA A 329 -7.75 26.92 6.46
CA ALA A 329 -6.82 27.82 5.81
C ALA A 329 -7.20 27.99 4.34
N SER A 330 -7.02 29.22 3.83
CA SER A 330 -7.12 29.52 2.40
C SER A 330 -6.40 30.82 2.10
N ASN A 331 -5.69 30.87 0.96
CA ASN A 331 -5.02 32.08 0.46
C ASN A 331 -4.09 32.71 1.52
N GLY A 332 -3.29 31.88 2.18
CA GLY A 332 -2.29 32.25 3.19
C GLY A 332 -2.89 32.72 4.52
N LYS A 333 -4.21 32.60 4.72
CA LYS A 333 -4.87 32.95 5.97
C LYS A 333 -5.24 31.69 6.72
N LEU A 334 -4.96 31.67 8.03
CA LEU A 334 -5.33 30.59 8.94
C LEU A 334 -6.35 31.10 9.96
N TYR A 335 -7.37 30.28 10.21
CA TYR A 335 -8.42 30.55 11.19
C TYR A 335 -8.61 29.34 12.11
N GLN A 336 -8.97 29.60 13.36
CA GLN A 336 -9.36 28.56 14.32
C GLN A 336 -10.75 28.83 14.89
N LEU A 337 -11.48 27.75 15.12
CA LEU A 337 -12.78 27.74 15.79
C LEU A 337 -12.62 27.06 17.15
N HIS A 338 -13.04 27.75 18.20
CA HIS A 338 -13.06 27.22 19.56
C HIS A 338 -14.35 26.43 19.84
N LYS A 339 -14.30 25.55 20.84
CA LYS A 339 -15.43 24.74 21.32
C LYS A 339 -16.66 25.57 21.68
N GLY A 340 -16.46 26.79 22.18
CA GLY A 340 -17.51 27.74 22.53
C GLY A 340 -17.99 28.68 21.41
N GLY A 341 -17.62 28.42 20.14
CA GLY A 341 -18.09 29.20 18.99
C GLY A 341 -17.17 30.35 18.56
N LYS A 342 -16.28 30.82 19.44
CA LYS A 342 -15.32 31.89 19.12
C LYS A 342 -14.45 31.56 17.90
N ILE A 343 -14.29 32.52 17.01
CA ILE A 343 -13.41 32.42 15.84
C ILE A 343 -12.22 33.34 16.03
N TRP A 344 -11.03 32.83 15.76
CA TRP A 344 -9.79 33.60 15.74
C TRP A 344 -9.10 33.50 14.39
N LYS A 345 -8.50 34.61 13.97
CA LYS A 345 -7.67 34.75 12.78
C LYS A 345 -6.20 34.84 13.19
N TYR A 346 -5.34 34.04 12.57
CA TYR A 346 -3.90 34.13 12.77
C TYR A 346 -3.33 35.40 12.13
N THR A 347 -2.49 36.13 12.85
CA THR A 347 -1.89 37.40 12.43
C THR A 347 -0.40 37.29 12.07
N GLY A 348 0.19 36.10 12.17
CA GLY A 348 1.55 35.82 11.65
C GLY A 348 2.62 35.60 12.71
N THR A 349 2.37 35.93 13.97
CA THR A 349 3.32 35.67 15.07
C THR A 349 2.99 34.34 15.75
N PRO A 350 3.89 33.34 15.77
CA PRO A 350 3.65 32.09 16.50
C PRO A 350 3.29 32.34 17.97
N MET A 351 2.34 31.55 18.50
CA MET A 351 1.85 31.57 19.89
C MET A 351 1.05 32.82 20.31
N THR A 352 1.40 34.02 19.84
CA THR A 352 0.78 35.28 20.29
C THR A 352 -0.04 35.98 19.21
N GLY A 353 0.16 35.61 17.94
CA GLY A 353 -0.45 36.26 16.78
C GLY A 353 -1.85 35.75 16.47
N TRP A 354 -2.82 36.00 17.35
CA TRP A 354 -4.22 35.63 17.13
C TRP A 354 -5.16 36.79 17.46
N GLN A 355 -6.06 37.10 16.51
CA GLN A 355 -7.10 38.11 16.68
C GLN A 355 -8.47 37.45 16.70
N MET A 356 -9.24 37.66 17.76
CA MET A 356 -10.64 37.21 17.80
C MET A 356 -11.45 38.04 16.80
N ILE A 357 -12.25 37.37 15.99
CA ILE A 357 -13.09 38.00 14.96
C ILE A 357 -14.59 37.70 15.12
N ASP A 358 -14.94 36.74 15.98
CA ASP A 358 -16.32 36.40 16.30
C ASP A 358 -16.35 35.70 17.68
N ASP A 359 -17.41 35.91 18.46
CA ASP A 359 -17.64 35.29 19.77
C ASP A 359 -19.01 34.61 19.92
N ASN A 360 -19.71 34.40 18.81
CA ASN A 360 -21.05 33.84 18.77
C ASN A 360 -21.04 32.33 19.05
N THR A 361 -21.75 31.93 20.09
CA THR A 361 -21.85 30.52 20.52
C THR A 361 -22.61 29.63 19.54
N ALA A 362 -23.38 30.21 18.62
CA ALA A 362 -24.09 29.47 17.59
C ALA A 362 -23.16 28.84 16.54
N THR A 363 -21.92 29.32 16.42
CA THR A 363 -20.98 28.85 15.39
C THR A 363 -20.50 27.41 15.61
N VAL A 364 -20.81 26.55 14.65
CA VAL A 364 -20.46 25.11 14.67
C VAL A 364 -19.38 24.74 13.66
N GLU A 365 -19.28 25.47 12.54
CA GLU A 365 -18.32 25.24 11.46
C GLU A 365 -17.77 26.58 10.95
N ILE A 366 -16.50 26.58 10.54
CA ILE A 366 -15.88 27.66 9.75
C ILE A 366 -15.39 27.11 8.42
N ILE A 367 -15.46 27.92 7.38
CA ILE A 367 -15.10 27.55 6.00
C ILE A 367 -14.26 28.68 5.41
N ALA A 368 -13.07 28.36 4.93
CA ALA A 368 -12.23 29.30 4.19
C ALA A 368 -12.18 28.91 2.70
N GLY A 369 -12.27 29.90 1.81
CA GLY A 369 -12.20 29.68 0.38
C GLY A 369 -11.81 30.94 -0.37
N GLY A 370 -10.67 30.91 -1.05
CA GLY A 370 -10.09 32.12 -1.64
C GLY A 370 -9.81 33.15 -0.56
N ARG A 371 -10.29 34.38 -0.73
CA ARG A 371 -10.06 35.48 0.24
C ARG A 371 -11.09 35.52 1.37
N ASP A 372 -12.15 34.72 1.26
CA ASP A 372 -13.35 34.78 2.08
C ASP A 372 -13.31 33.78 3.24
N LEU A 373 -13.97 34.16 4.33
CA LEU A 373 -14.26 33.30 5.47
C LEU A 373 -15.78 33.28 5.68
N TYR A 374 -16.31 32.08 5.92
CA TYR A 374 -17.71 31.85 6.24
C TYR A 374 -17.83 31.11 7.58
N GLN A 375 -18.96 31.31 8.25
CA GLN A 375 -19.36 30.53 9.41
C GLN A 375 -20.75 29.93 9.21
N LEU A 376 -20.94 28.72 9.72
CA LEU A 376 -22.24 28.06 9.80
C LEU A 376 -22.67 28.00 11.26
N HIS A 377 -23.89 28.46 11.52
CA HIS A 377 -24.52 28.36 12.82
C HIS A 377 -25.27 27.04 12.98
N SER A 378 -25.46 26.60 14.22
CA SER A 378 -26.16 25.35 14.57
C SER A 378 -27.60 25.27 14.05
N ASN A 379 -28.22 26.42 13.77
CA ASN A 379 -29.56 26.54 13.20
C ASN A 379 -29.58 26.59 11.66
N GLY A 380 -28.45 26.39 10.99
CA GLY A 380 -28.33 26.37 9.53
C GLY A 380 -27.98 27.72 8.88
N ARG A 381 -27.95 28.82 9.63
CA ARG A 381 -27.60 30.15 9.09
C ARG A 381 -26.15 30.20 8.61
N ILE A 382 -25.93 30.80 7.45
CA ILE A 382 -24.61 31.02 6.85
C ILE A 382 -24.28 32.50 6.93
N TRP A 383 -23.07 32.81 7.40
CA TRP A 383 -22.57 34.18 7.44
C TRP A 383 -21.21 34.28 6.75
N LYS A 384 -20.94 35.43 6.12
CA LYS A 384 -19.67 35.78 5.49
C LYS A 384 -18.98 36.89 6.27
N TYR A 385 -17.69 36.73 6.55
CA TYR A 385 -16.89 37.76 7.19
C TYR A 385 -16.60 38.91 6.21
N THR A 386 -16.87 40.14 6.63
CA THR A 386 -16.71 41.37 5.83
C THR A 386 -15.43 42.15 6.15
N GLY A 387 -14.69 41.76 7.19
CA GLY A 387 -13.35 42.29 7.46
C GLY A 387 -13.19 42.96 8.83
N THR A 388 -14.26 43.43 9.44
CA THR A 388 -14.24 44.09 10.76
C THR A 388 -14.32 43.06 11.89
N PRO A 389 -13.36 43.00 12.82
CA PRO A 389 -13.43 42.07 13.95
C PRO A 389 -14.71 42.28 14.77
N LEU A 390 -15.33 41.17 15.20
CA LEU A 390 -16.54 41.08 16.03
C LEU A 390 -17.85 41.58 15.40
N SER A 391 -17.82 42.57 14.51
CA SER A 391 -19.04 43.17 13.90
C SER A 391 -19.15 42.96 12.39
N GLY A 392 -18.08 42.55 11.72
CA GLY A 392 -18.00 42.42 10.28
C GLY A 392 -18.53 41.09 9.77
N TRP A 393 -19.83 40.84 9.88
CA TRP A 393 -20.47 39.63 9.37
C TRP A 393 -21.76 39.95 8.60
N GLN A 394 -21.92 39.33 7.44
CA GLN A 394 -23.13 39.44 6.61
C GLN A 394 -23.82 38.08 6.52
N GLU A 395 -25.08 38.02 6.89
CA GLU A 395 -25.91 36.82 6.72
C GLU A 395 -26.17 36.57 5.23
N LEU A 396 -25.92 35.35 4.77
CA LEU A 396 -26.10 34.93 3.37
C LEU A 396 -27.27 33.98 3.17
N ASP A 397 -27.62 33.20 4.19
CA ASP A 397 -28.69 32.20 4.14
C ASP A 397 -29.21 31.94 5.56
N ASN A 398 -30.50 31.66 5.70
CA ASN A 398 -31.16 31.38 6.98
C ASN A 398 -31.93 30.06 7.00
N ASN A 399 -31.67 29.16 6.06
CA ASN A 399 -32.37 27.91 5.89
C ASN A 399 -31.85 26.84 6.88
N PRO A 400 -32.71 26.27 7.74
CA PRO A 400 -32.32 25.24 8.71
C PRO A 400 -31.92 23.90 8.09
N ALA A 401 -32.11 23.73 6.78
CA ALA A 401 -31.73 22.53 6.06
C ALA A 401 -30.22 22.43 5.81
N THR A 402 -29.45 23.52 5.93
CA THR A 402 -28.00 23.50 5.67
C THR A 402 -27.28 22.50 6.57
N LYS A 403 -26.58 21.54 5.94
CA LYS A 403 -25.77 20.48 6.58
C LYS A 403 -24.28 20.78 6.49
N LYS A 404 -23.82 21.25 5.33
CA LYS A 404 -22.40 21.48 5.03
C LYS A 404 -22.26 22.63 4.04
N VAL A 405 -21.17 23.38 4.15
CA VAL A 405 -20.81 24.48 3.24
C VAL A 405 -19.40 24.23 2.70
N VAL A 406 -19.18 24.53 1.42
CA VAL A 406 -17.84 24.53 0.81
C VAL A 406 -17.66 25.79 -0.05
N ALA A 407 -16.47 26.37 -0.02
CA ALA A 407 -16.14 27.58 -0.76
C ALA A 407 -14.84 27.39 -1.54
N ALA A 408 -14.85 27.72 -2.83
CA ALA A 408 -13.67 27.63 -3.69
C ALA A 408 -13.80 28.49 -4.95
N GLY A 409 -12.72 29.14 -5.36
CA GLY A 409 -12.68 29.90 -6.62
C GLY A 409 -13.74 31.01 -6.73
N GLY A 410 -14.11 31.63 -5.61
CA GLY A 410 -15.19 32.63 -5.55
C GLY A 410 -16.61 32.03 -5.57
N ASN A 411 -16.75 30.70 -5.64
CA ASN A 411 -18.02 30.01 -5.51
C ASN A 411 -18.27 29.62 -4.05
N LEU A 412 -19.55 29.63 -3.66
CA LEU A 412 -20.04 29.11 -2.37
C LEU A 412 -21.17 28.12 -2.65
N TYR A 413 -21.07 26.94 -2.05
CA TYR A 413 -22.07 25.88 -2.17
C TYR A 413 -22.53 25.43 -0.79
N GLN A 414 -23.82 25.11 -0.67
CA GLN A 414 -24.39 24.47 0.52
C GLN A 414 -25.01 23.13 0.14
N LEU A 415 -24.78 22.12 0.99
CA LEU A 415 -25.46 20.84 0.97
C LEU A 415 -26.54 20.86 2.03
N HIS A 416 -27.78 20.57 1.66
CA HIS A 416 -28.88 20.41 2.59
C HIS A 416 -28.93 19.00 3.18
N LYS A 417 -29.60 18.85 4.32
CA LYS A 417 -29.87 17.57 5.00
C LYS A 417 -30.63 16.57 4.10
N THR A 418 -31.36 17.06 3.12
CA THR A 418 -32.10 16.27 2.13
C THR A 418 -31.24 15.73 0.98
N GLY A 419 -29.96 16.13 0.89
CA GLY A 419 -29.07 15.79 -0.22
C GLY A 419 -29.00 16.86 -1.32
N SER A 420 -29.95 17.79 -1.38
CA SER A 420 -29.92 18.86 -2.40
C SER A 420 -28.71 19.80 -2.23
N ILE A 421 -28.13 20.20 -3.36
CA ILE A 421 -26.99 21.13 -3.41
C ILE A 421 -27.46 22.46 -3.99
N TRP A 422 -27.04 23.56 -3.36
CA TRP A 422 -27.34 24.91 -3.82
C TRP A 422 -26.05 25.72 -3.98
N LYS A 423 -26.01 26.56 -5.01
CA LYS A 423 -24.93 27.50 -5.32
C LYS A 423 -25.38 28.93 -5.00
N TYR A 424 -24.55 29.67 -4.28
CA TYR A 424 -24.78 31.10 -4.04
C TYR A 424 -24.55 31.91 -5.33
N THR A 425 -25.43 32.86 -5.59
CA THR A 425 -25.47 33.68 -6.82
C THR A 425 -25.13 35.15 -6.56
N GLY A 426 -24.85 35.53 -5.31
CA GLY A 426 -24.33 36.86 -4.95
C GLY A 426 -25.29 37.75 -4.18
N VAL A 427 -26.59 37.44 -4.14
CA VAL A 427 -27.60 38.21 -3.40
C VAL A 427 -27.85 37.58 -2.02
N PRO A 428 -27.62 38.29 -0.90
CA PRO A 428 -27.86 37.74 0.43
C PRO A 428 -29.30 37.27 0.62
N LEU A 429 -29.49 36.15 1.32
CA LEU A 429 -30.77 35.49 1.65
C LEU A 429 -31.55 34.90 0.47
N THR A 430 -31.59 35.56 -0.69
CA THR A 430 -32.42 35.14 -1.84
C THR A 430 -31.62 34.56 -2.99
N GLY A 431 -30.32 34.83 -3.06
CA GLY A 431 -29.45 34.47 -4.17
C GLY A 431 -28.93 33.05 -4.08
N TRP A 432 -29.80 32.03 -4.13
CA TRP A 432 -29.39 30.62 -4.14
C TRP A 432 -30.04 29.85 -5.29
N GLN A 433 -29.22 29.19 -6.10
CA GLN A 433 -29.67 28.33 -7.20
C GLN A 433 -29.45 26.87 -6.84
N LYS A 434 -30.51 26.06 -6.90
CA LYS A 434 -30.38 24.60 -6.76
C LYS A 434 -29.60 24.03 -7.96
N VAL A 435 -28.55 23.26 -7.69
CA VAL A 435 -27.69 22.62 -8.71
C VAL A 435 -27.79 21.10 -8.71
N ASP A 436 -28.29 20.49 -7.64
CA ASP A 436 -28.59 19.06 -7.54
C ASP A 436 -29.74 18.84 -6.54
N ASP A 437 -30.52 17.77 -6.73
CA ASP A 437 -31.65 17.39 -5.87
C ASP A 437 -31.67 15.89 -5.56
N ASN A 438 -30.48 15.29 -5.36
CA ASN A 438 -30.35 13.86 -5.12
C ASN A 438 -30.16 13.54 -3.63
N SER A 439 -31.07 12.73 -3.07
CA SER A 439 -31.02 12.33 -1.66
C SER A 439 -29.83 11.45 -1.29
N ALA A 440 -29.17 10.83 -2.28
CA ALA A 440 -27.97 10.02 -2.05
C ALA A 440 -26.75 10.88 -1.68
N THR A 441 -26.75 12.19 -1.97
CA THR A 441 -25.59 13.06 -1.72
C THR A 441 -25.32 13.23 -0.22
N VAL A 442 -24.15 12.77 0.22
CA VAL A 442 -23.72 12.83 1.63
C VAL A 442 -22.63 13.84 1.91
N SER A 443 -21.81 14.18 0.92
CA SER A 443 -20.71 15.14 1.04
C SER A 443 -20.42 15.84 -0.30
N ILE A 444 -19.89 17.05 -0.21
CA ILE A 444 -19.41 17.85 -1.35
C ILE A 444 -18.01 18.38 -1.06
N VAL A 445 -17.20 18.55 -2.10
CA VAL A 445 -15.88 19.21 -2.07
C VAL A 445 -15.70 20.07 -3.33
N ALA A 446 -14.96 21.17 -3.21
CA ALA A 446 -14.76 22.11 -4.30
C ALA A 446 -13.33 22.64 -4.36
N ARG A 447 -12.84 22.91 -5.58
CA ARG A 447 -11.59 23.63 -5.82
C ARG A 447 -11.64 24.40 -7.14
N GLY A 448 -11.25 25.67 -7.11
CA GLY A 448 -11.40 26.56 -8.27
C GLY A 448 -12.87 26.58 -8.72
N ASN A 449 -13.12 26.26 -9.99
CA ASN A 449 -14.47 26.16 -10.54
C ASN A 449 -15.07 24.74 -10.45
N ASN A 450 -14.33 23.75 -9.96
CA ASN A 450 -14.80 22.37 -9.90
C ASN A 450 -15.59 22.13 -8.59
N LEU A 451 -16.72 21.43 -8.73
CA LEU A 451 -17.53 20.90 -7.64
C LEU A 451 -17.66 19.38 -7.83
N TYR A 452 -17.47 18.63 -6.75
CA TYR A 452 -17.66 17.19 -6.71
C TYR A 452 -18.62 16.81 -5.58
N GLN A 453 -19.41 15.77 -5.80
CA GLN A 453 -20.28 15.19 -4.79
C GLN A 453 -19.97 13.71 -4.59
N LEU A 454 -20.16 13.25 -3.35
CA LEU A 454 -20.08 11.86 -2.95
C LEU A 454 -21.49 11.39 -2.54
N HIS A 455 -21.93 10.29 -3.12
CA HIS A 455 -23.16 9.60 -2.74
C HIS A 455 -22.90 8.59 -1.62
N ASP A 456 -23.93 8.26 -0.84
CA ASP A 456 -23.90 7.23 0.21
C ASP A 456 -23.49 5.83 -0.31
N SER A 457 -23.79 5.56 -1.58
CA SER A 457 -23.39 4.35 -2.30
C SER A 457 -21.90 4.31 -2.66
N GLY A 458 -21.14 5.39 -2.42
CA GLY A 458 -19.74 5.54 -2.82
C GLY A 458 -19.53 6.19 -4.19
N LYS A 459 -20.60 6.47 -4.95
CA LYS A 459 -20.49 7.12 -6.27
C LYS A 459 -19.91 8.52 -6.15
N ILE A 460 -19.00 8.86 -7.06
CA ILE A 460 -18.42 10.20 -7.18
C ILE A 460 -18.91 10.84 -8.45
N TRP A 461 -19.45 12.06 -8.35
CA TRP A 461 -19.86 12.84 -9.50
C TRP A 461 -19.16 14.20 -9.53
N LYS A 462 -18.92 14.70 -10.75
CA LYS A 462 -18.39 16.04 -11.02
C LYS A 462 -19.45 16.91 -11.68
N TYR A 463 -19.64 18.12 -11.17
CA TYR A 463 -20.54 19.10 -11.78
C TYR A 463 -19.96 19.64 -13.08
N THR A 464 -20.76 19.68 -14.14
CA THR A 464 -20.37 20.12 -15.49
C THR A 464 -20.88 21.52 -15.83
N GLY A 465 -21.62 22.18 -14.92
CA GLY A 465 -22.00 23.59 -15.05
C GLY A 465 -23.49 23.84 -15.31
N THR A 466 -24.25 22.83 -15.73
CA THR A 466 -25.69 22.95 -15.97
C THR A 466 -26.48 22.58 -14.70
N PRO A 467 -27.32 23.46 -14.14
CA PRO A 467 -28.09 23.14 -12.95
C PRO A 467 -28.96 21.89 -13.14
N ILE A 468 -29.02 21.03 -12.11
CA ILE A 468 -29.79 19.79 -12.03
C ILE A 468 -29.28 18.66 -12.94
N SER A 469 -29.03 18.93 -14.22
CA SER A 469 -28.67 17.91 -15.22
C SER A 469 -27.17 17.80 -15.51
N GLY A 470 -26.38 18.79 -15.12
CA GLY A 470 -24.96 18.88 -15.44
C GLY A 470 -24.07 18.12 -14.47
N TRP A 471 -24.11 16.78 -14.49
CA TRP A 471 -23.27 15.93 -13.65
C TRP A 471 -22.66 14.77 -14.44
N GLN A 472 -21.36 14.53 -14.22
CA GLN A 472 -20.62 13.42 -14.82
C GLN A 472 -20.21 12.44 -13.72
N LEU A 473 -20.60 11.17 -13.85
CA LEU A 473 -20.15 10.09 -12.97
C LEU A 473 -18.66 9.82 -13.20
N LEU A 474 -17.87 9.83 -12.12
CA LEU A 474 -16.42 9.59 -12.15
C LEU A 474 -16.03 8.25 -11.55
N ASP A 475 -16.78 7.75 -10.57
CA ASP A 475 -16.54 6.47 -9.89
C ASP A 475 -17.86 5.89 -9.37
N ASP A 476 -17.95 4.56 -9.32
CA ASP A 476 -19.07 3.78 -8.76
C ASP A 476 -18.56 2.70 -7.78
N ASN A 477 -17.54 3.04 -7.00
CA ASN A 477 -16.96 2.14 -6.02
C ASN A 477 -17.60 2.33 -4.65
N SER A 478 -18.30 1.31 -4.16
CA SER A 478 -18.94 1.33 -2.84
C SER A 478 -17.97 1.33 -1.65
N ALA A 479 -16.69 1.12 -1.90
CA ALA A 479 -15.64 1.25 -0.90
C ALA A 479 -15.32 2.71 -0.56
N THR A 480 -15.68 3.69 -1.40
CA THR A 480 -15.36 5.10 -1.19
C THR A 480 -16.00 5.64 0.10
N ARG A 481 -15.16 6.18 0.98
CA ARG A 481 -15.58 6.77 2.27
C ARG A 481 -15.56 8.29 2.22
N GLU A 482 -14.53 8.85 1.63
CA GLU A 482 -14.27 10.29 1.62
C GLU A 482 -13.55 10.70 0.33
N ILE A 483 -13.83 11.91 -0.14
CA ILE A 483 -13.17 12.55 -1.28
C ILE A 483 -12.56 13.88 -0.84
N VAL A 484 -11.40 14.22 -1.39
CA VAL A 484 -10.75 15.52 -1.23
C VAL A 484 -10.21 16.00 -2.57
N VAL A 485 -10.14 17.32 -2.76
CA VAL A 485 -9.63 17.93 -3.99
C VAL A 485 -8.59 19.00 -3.66
N GLY A 486 -7.42 18.89 -4.27
CA GLY A 486 -6.30 19.81 -4.17
C GLY A 486 -5.80 20.26 -5.54
N ALA A 487 -4.73 21.04 -5.57
CA ALA A 487 -4.06 21.43 -6.81
C ALA A 487 -3.53 20.22 -7.58
N GLY A 488 -3.09 19.19 -6.86
CA GLY A 488 -2.64 17.92 -7.44
C GLY A 488 -3.76 17.05 -8.04
N GLY A 489 -5.04 17.37 -7.81
CA GLY A 489 -6.18 16.62 -8.38
C GLY A 489 -7.25 16.23 -7.38
N LEU A 490 -8.12 15.30 -7.81
CA LEU A 490 -9.16 14.68 -6.99
C LEU A 490 -8.64 13.35 -6.44
N TYR A 491 -8.87 13.13 -5.15
CA TYR A 491 -8.47 11.93 -4.42
C TYR A 491 -9.65 11.35 -3.67
N GLN A 492 -9.59 10.04 -3.43
CA GLN A 492 -10.52 9.34 -2.56
C GLN A 492 -9.76 8.45 -1.59
N ILE A 493 -10.37 8.19 -0.43
CA ILE A 493 -9.95 7.15 0.50
C ILE A 493 -11.12 6.18 0.71
N HIS A 494 -10.79 4.89 0.64
CA HIS A 494 -11.76 3.81 0.84
C HIS A 494 -11.93 3.51 2.32
N LYS A 495 -13.00 2.78 2.66
CA LYS A 495 -13.30 2.28 4.02
C LYS A 495 -12.16 1.42 4.59
N THR A 496 -11.40 0.77 3.72
CA THR A 496 -10.23 -0.07 4.06
C THR A 496 -8.94 0.72 4.25
N GLY A 497 -8.93 2.03 4.02
CA GLY A 497 -7.74 2.89 4.12
C GLY A 497 -6.99 3.10 2.80
N SER A 498 -7.32 2.36 1.73
CA SER A 498 -6.66 2.57 0.43
C SER A 498 -6.95 3.95 -0.17
N ILE A 499 -5.92 4.59 -0.73
CA ILE A 499 -5.98 5.95 -1.28
C ILE A 499 -5.84 5.87 -2.79
N TRP A 500 -6.68 6.62 -3.51
CA TRP A 500 -6.70 6.64 -4.97
C TRP A 500 -6.71 8.08 -5.49
N ARG A 501 -6.06 8.29 -6.64
CA ARG A 501 -6.05 9.55 -7.38
C ARG A 501 -6.80 9.38 -8.69
N TYR A 502 -7.63 10.35 -9.03
CA TYR A 502 -8.27 10.43 -10.33
C TYR A 502 -7.27 10.91 -11.39
N VAL A 503 -7.17 10.19 -12.50
CA VAL A 503 -6.18 10.39 -13.58
C VAL A 503 -6.80 10.62 -14.96
N GLY A 504 -8.14 10.69 -15.10
CA GLY A 504 -8.76 11.30 -16.28
C GLY A 504 -9.97 10.57 -16.86
N PRO A 505 -9.89 9.31 -17.31
CA PRO A 505 -11.07 8.63 -17.82
C PRO A 505 -12.14 8.46 -16.72
N ALA A 506 -13.39 8.81 -16.99
CA ALA A 506 -14.48 8.46 -16.09
C ALA A 506 -14.54 6.94 -15.90
N MET A 507 -14.87 6.47 -14.70
CA MET A 507 -14.98 5.06 -14.30
C MET A 507 -13.67 4.26 -14.28
N THR A 508 -12.74 4.49 -15.20
CA THR A 508 -11.50 3.71 -15.33
C THR A 508 -10.23 4.48 -14.97
N GLY A 509 -10.34 5.81 -14.82
CA GLY A 509 -9.22 6.70 -14.54
C GLY A 509 -8.93 6.87 -13.06
N TRP A 510 -8.78 5.78 -12.30
CA TRP A 510 -8.35 5.84 -10.91
C TRP A 510 -7.06 5.04 -10.71
N LYS A 511 -6.06 5.67 -10.10
CA LYS A 511 -4.78 5.06 -9.76
C LYS A 511 -4.65 4.96 -8.25
N GLN A 512 -4.43 3.75 -7.74
CA GLN A 512 -4.14 3.56 -6.33
C GLN A 512 -2.77 4.17 -5.99
N LEU A 513 -2.72 4.95 -4.90
CA LEU A 513 -1.51 5.58 -4.38
C LEU A 513 -1.01 4.92 -3.09
N ASP A 514 -1.93 4.36 -2.30
CA ASP A 514 -1.62 3.72 -1.01
C ASP A 514 -2.67 2.62 -0.72
N GLY A 515 -2.29 1.57 0.01
CA GLY A 515 -3.14 0.45 0.42
C GLY A 515 -3.16 0.19 1.93
N ASN A 516 -2.60 1.10 2.74
CA ASN A 516 -2.39 0.92 4.16
C ASN A 516 -3.68 1.13 4.94
N ALA A 517 -4.10 0.10 5.67
CA ALA A 517 -5.30 0.15 6.50
C ALA A 517 -5.18 1.12 7.70
N ALA A 518 -3.98 1.58 8.02
CA ALA A 518 -3.78 2.61 9.04
C ALA A 518 -4.30 3.98 8.60
N SER A 519 -4.46 4.25 7.30
CA SER A 519 -4.86 5.56 6.79
C SER A 519 -6.33 5.86 7.10
N ILE A 520 -6.56 6.91 7.90
CA ILE A 520 -7.88 7.31 8.39
C ILE A 520 -8.39 8.63 7.83
N SER A 521 -7.52 9.44 7.23
CA SER A 521 -7.90 10.70 6.58
C SER A 521 -6.84 11.13 5.58
N ILE A 522 -7.25 11.93 4.60
CA ILE A 522 -6.37 12.53 3.59
C ILE A 522 -6.63 14.03 3.49
N ALA A 523 -5.60 14.81 3.16
CA ALA A 523 -5.72 16.23 2.89
C ALA A 523 -4.89 16.60 1.65
N ALA A 524 -5.43 17.47 0.79
CA ALA A 524 -4.84 17.75 -0.52
C ALA A 524 -4.72 19.25 -0.80
N GLY A 525 -3.50 19.67 -1.16
CA GLY A 525 -3.17 20.97 -1.72
C GLY A 525 -2.34 20.79 -2.98
N THR A 526 -1.16 21.41 -3.03
CA THR A 526 -0.12 21.13 -4.04
C THR A 526 0.46 19.72 -3.89
N ALA A 527 0.56 19.23 -2.65
CA ALA A 527 0.85 17.85 -2.32
C ALA A 527 -0.37 17.17 -1.67
N LEU A 528 -0.35 15.84 -1.67
CA LEU A 528 -1.30 15.00 -0.94
C LEU A 528 -0.66 14.55 0.38
N TYR A 529 -1.44 14.51 1.44
CA TYR A 529 -1.03 14.02 2.75
C TYR A 529 -2.03 12.98 3.26
N GLN A 530 -1.54 11.99 4.01
CA GLN A 530 -2.37 11.02 4.72
C GLN A 530 -2.06 11.06 6.22
N LEU A 531 -3.11 10.87 7.02
CA LEU A 531 -3.05 10.72 8.47
C LEU A 531 -3.37 9.28 8.84
N HIS A 532 -2.49 8.64 9.58
CA HIS A 532 -2.70 7.31 10.12
C HIS A 532 -3.44 7.34 11.46
N SER A 533 -4.10 6.24 11.82
CA SER A 533 -4.77 6.05 13.11
C SER A 533 -3.85 6.17 14.32
N SER A 534 -2.56 5.93 14.13
CA SER A 534 -1.49 6.14 15.11
C SER A 534 -1.03 7.59 15.24
N GLY A 535 -1.54 8.52 14.41
CA GLY A 535 -1.16 9.93 14.37
C GLY A 535 -0.02 10.25 13.39
N LEU A 536 0.60 9.25 12.75
CA LEU A 536 1.66 9.47 11.76
C LEU A 536 1.14 10.24 10.55
N ILE A 537 1.93 11.20 10.05
CA ILE A 537 1.64 11.94 8.83
C ILE A 537 2.62 11.56 7.74
N TRP A 538 2.09 11.22 6.57
CA TRP A 538 2.89 10.95 5.38
C TRP A 538 2.53 11.94 4.28
N ARG A 539 3.54 12.38 3.53
CA ARG A 539 3.43 13.23 2.35
C ARG A 539 3.63 12.40 1.08
N TYR A 540 2.76 12.58 0.11
CA TYR A 540 2.92 12.02 -1.23
C TYR A 540 3.95 12.85 -2.02
N MET A 541 4.87 12.17 -2.69
CA MET A 541 6.04 12.70 -3.39
C MET A 541 5.96 12.56 -4.91
N GLY A 542 4.83 12.08 -5.46
CA GLY A 542 4.65 11.83 -6.90
C GLY A 542 3.50 12.60 -7.56
#